data_AF-A0A377GQ31-F1
#
_entry.id   AF-A0A377GQ31-F1
#
_cell.length_a   1.000
_cell.length_b   1.000
_cell.length_c   1.000
_cell.angle_alpha   90.00
_cell.angle_beta   90.00
_cell.angle_gamma   90.00
#
_symmetry.space_group_name_H-M   'P 1'
#
loop_
_entity.id
_entity.type
_entity.pdbx_description
1 polymer ?
#
loop_
_entity_poly.entity_id
_entity_poly.type
_entity_poly.pdbx_seq_one_letter_code
_entity_poly.pdbx_strand_id
1 'polypeptide(L)'
;MLKQGCFAVLLASVLFCLYGCAGGIWTGATMVYDRHNVYKKLDDYSLNIKVNNAITVDNKFKNNGCVIDIAVFNGDILVSGHVPTTEMKEKLNRRLAKVNGYRRLFNQVQVRTEESNLMLDSWITAKIRGQMFADDSIDPKAFKIVTSDQVVYLMGDVHKEQAEKVINMARETSDVVRVVKMLKYFTYQDNSVG
;
A
#
# COMPACT_ATOMS: atom_id res chain seq x y z
N MET A 1 -14.49 31.60 -40.67
CA MET A 1 -14.51 31.75 -39.20
C MET A 1 -14.90 30.47 -38.44
N LEU A 2 -15.39 29.39 -39.08
CA LEU A 2 -15.74 28.13 -38.39
C LEU A 2 -14.56 27.28 -37.86
N LYS A 3 -13.33 27.45 -38.36
CA LYS A 3 -12.17 26.64 -37.95
C LYS A 3 -11.60 27.01 -36.56
N GLN A 4 -11.80 28.25 -36.11
CA GLN A 4 -11.31 28.69 -34.80
C GLN A 4 -12.20 28.20 -33.63
N GLY A 5 -13.51 28.02 -33.88
CA GLY A 5 -14.44 27.49 -32.87
C GLY A 5 -14.22 26.01 -32.57
N CYS A 6 -13.84 25.21 -33.56
CA CYS A 6 -13.62 23.76 -33.38
C CYS A 6 -12.38 23.48 -32.51
N PHE A 7 -11.32 24.28 -32.64
CA PHE A 7 -10.12 24.17 -31.82
C PHE A 7 -10.37 24.56 -30.36
N ALA A 8 -11.18 25.59 -30.13
CA ALA A 8 -11.58 26.00 -28.78
C ALA A 8 -12.46 24.94 -28.08
N VAL A 9 -13.36 24.27 -28.83
CA VAL A 9 -14.21 23.19 -28.29
C VAL A 9 -13.40 21.93 -27.96
N LEU A 10 -12.41 21.58 -28.78
CA LEU A 10 -11.48 20.47 -28.50
C LEU A 10 -10.58 20.76 -27.29
N LEU A 11 -10.09 21.99 -27.15
CA LEU A 11 -9.27 22.37 -26.00
C LEU A 11 -10.09 22.37 -24.70
N ALA A 12 -11.36 22.81 -24.75
CA ALA A 12 -12.27 22.79 -23.62
C ALA A 12 -12.69 21.37 -23.20
N SER A 13 -12.87 20.44 -24.14
CA SER A 13 -13.20 19.04 -23.80
C SER A 13 -12.04 18.31 -23.14
N VAL A 14 -10.80 18.56 -23.59
CA VAL A 14 -9.59 18.01 -22.97
C VAL A 14 -9.40 18.56 -21.55
N LEU A 15 -9.68 19.85 -21.32
CA LEU A 15 -9.65 20.45 -19.99
C LEU A 15 -10.70 19.82 -19.05
N PHE A 16 -11.90 19.51 -19.55
CA PHE A 16 -12.97 18.88 -18.77
C PHE A 16 -12.63 17.43 -18.37
N CYS A 17 -11.97 16.68 -19.26
CA CYS A 17 -11.45 15.34 -18.95
C CYS A 17 -10.32 15.36 -17.91
N LEU A 18 -9.52 16.43 -17.86
CA LEU A 18 -8.46 16.61 -16.86
C LEU A 18 -9.01 16.90 -15.45
N TYR A 19 -10.11 17.64 -15.32
CA TYR A 19 -10.81 17.84 -14.04
C TYR A 19 -11.62 16.62 -13.59
N GLY A 20 -11.98 15.72 -14.51
CA GLY A 20 -12.70 14.48 -14.22
C GLY A 20 -11.93 13.48 -13.35
N CYS A 21 -10.60 13.60 -13.24
CA CYS A 21 -9.78 12.71 -12.42
C CYS A 21 -9.45 13.27 -11.03
N ALA A 22 -9.80 14.53 -10.72
CA ALA A 22 -9.52 15.14 -9.42
C ALA A 22 -10.68 14.98 -8.41
N GLY A 23 -11.85 14.52 -8.86
CA GLY A 23 -12.99 14.21 -8.01
C GLY A 23 -13.25 12.71 -8.04
N GLY A 24 -12.62 11.94 -7.15
CA GLY A 24 -13.21 10.68 -6.74
C GLY A 24 -14.59 11.00 -6.19
N ILE A 25 -15.63 10.77 -6.98
CA ILE A 25 -17.01 11.08 -6.63
C ILE A 25 -17.37 10.24 -5.41
N TRP A 26 -17.25 10.85 -4.24
CA TRP A 26 -17.79 10.37 -2.97
C TRP A 26 -19.27 10.76 -2.93
N THR A 27 -20.07 10.23 -3.86
CA THR A 27 -21.52 10.43 -3.85
C THR A 27 -22.10 9.76 -2.62
N GLY A 28 -22.96 10.48 -1.88
CA GLY A 28 -23.62 9.96 -0.67
C GLY A 28 -24.33 8.61 -0.86
N ALA A 29 -24.70 8.26 -2.09
CA ALA A 29 -25.27 6.96 -2.43
C ALA A 29 -24.32 5.77 -2.12
N THR A 30 -23.01 5.86 -2.42
CA THR A 30 -22.08 4.74 -2.13
C THR A 30 -21.75 4.61 -0.63
N MET A 31 -21.83 5.70 0.13
CA MET A 31 -21.65 5.69 1.59
C MET A 31 -22.78 4.96 2.33
N VAL A 32 -23.99 4.91 1.76
CA VAL A 32 -25.14 4.21 2.37
C VAL A 32 -25.02 2.69 2.25
N TYR A 33 -24.39 2.17 1.18
CA TYR A 33 -24.36 0.73 0.89
C TYR A 33 -23.28 -0.07 1.65
N ASP A 34 -22.16 0.53 2.06
CA ASP A 34 -21.09 -0.22 2.75
C ASP A 34 -20.42 0.58 3.86
N ARG A 35 -21.21 0.89 4.90
CA ARG A 35 -20.73 1.62 6.09
C ARG A 35 -19.57 0.91 6.79
N HIS A 36 -19.59 -0.43 6.84
CA HIS A 36 -18.53 -1.21 7.51
C HIS A 36 -17.17 -1.04 6.86
N ASN A 37 -17.11 -1.08 5.54
CA ASN A 37 -15.87 -0.86 4.79
C ASN A 37 -15.38 0.58 4.90
N VAL A 38 -16.30 1.55 4.91
CA VAL A 38 -15.97 2.96 5.18
C VAL A 38 -15.34 3.11 6.57
N TYR A 39 -15.91 2.51 7.61
CA TYR A 39 -15.33 2.56 8.96
C TYR A 39 -13.94 1.92 9.02
N LYS A 40 -13.74 0.75 8.40
CA LYS A 40 -12.41 0.12 8.31
C LYS A 40 -11.37 1.01 7.63
N LYS A 41 -11.73 1.69 6.54
CA LYS A 41 -10.83 2.63 5.85
C LYS A 41 -10.49 3.85 6.71
N LEU A 42 -11.47 4.35 7.46
CA LEU A 42 -11.24 5.46 8.41
C LEU A 42 -10.35 5.03 9.57
N ASP A 43 -10.53 3.83 10.10
CA ASP A 43 -9.69 3.26 11.16
C ASP A 43 -8.25 3.07 10.66
N ASP A 44 -8.07 2.51 9.46
CA ASP A 44 -6.76 2.34 8.82
C ASP A 44 -6.06 3.69 8.59
N TYR A 45 -6.82 4.71 8.18
CA TYR A 45 -6.31 6.07 8.02
C TYR A 45 -5.88 6.69 9.35
N SER A 46 -6.70 6.54 10.40
CA SER A 46 -6.36 6.98 11.76
C SER A 46 -5.09 6.30 12.28
N LEU A 47 -4.97 4.98 12.07
CA LEU A 47 -3.78 4.20 12.39
C LEU A 47 -2.55 4.71 11.63
N ASN A 48 -2.68 5.00 10.34
CA ASN A 48 -1.60 5.54 9.53
C ASN A 48 -1.09 6.87 10.10
N ILE A 49 -2.00 7.78 10.47
CA ILE A 49 -1.66 9.06 11.12
C ILE A 49 -0.93 8.83 12.44
N LYS A 50 -1.43 7.91 13.29
CA LYS A 50 -0.79 7.61 14.59
C LYS A 50 0.65 7.13 14.41
N VAL A 51 0.89 6.20 13.47
CA VAL A 51 2.23 5.69 13.17
C VAL A 51 3.11 6.80 12.61
N ASN A 52 2.62 7.55 11.63
CA ASN A 52 3.36 8.65 11.03
C ASN A 52 3.76 9.70 12.08
N ASN A 53 2.85 10.09 12.96
CA ASN A 53 3.13 11.02 14.05
C ASN A 53 4.18 10.45 15.01
N ALA A 54 4.06 9.18 15.41
CA ALA A 54 5.03 8.53 16.28
C ALA A 54 6.45 8.53 15.69
N ILE A 55 6.58 8.40 14.37
CA ILE A 55 7.87 8.39 13.67
C ILE A 55 8.39 9.81 13.43
N THR A 56 7.55 10.78 13.11
CA THR A 56 7.97 12.11 12.60
C THR A 56 8.15 13.20 13.65
N VAL A 57 7.85 12.94 14.95
CA VAL A 57 7.86 13.93 16.06
C VAL A 57 9.02 14.93 16.04
N ASP A 58 10.25 14.49 15.77
CA ASP A 58 11.46 15.32 15.83
C ASP A 58 12.20 15.41 14.48
N ASN A 59 11.54 15.04 13.39
CA ASN A 59 12.10 14.99 12.04
C ASN A 59 13.42 14.18 11.89
N LYS A 60 13.83 13.38 12.89
CA LYS A 60 15.11 12.64 12.83
C LYS A 60 15.21 11.66 11.66
N PHE A 61 14.08 11.16 11.18
CA PHE A 61 14.00 10.22 10.06
C PHE A 61 13.77 10.91 8.70
N LYS A 62 13.81 12.25 8.62
CA LYS A 62 13.65 13.01 7.36
C LYS A 62 14.99 13.31 6.65
N ASN A 63 16.06 12.60 7.00
CA ASN A 63 17.35 12.77 6.34
C ASN A 63 17.45 11.86 5.10
N ASN A 64 18.35 12.19 4.16
CA ASN A 64 18.49 11.48 2.89
C ASN A 64 18.88 10.00 3.04
N GLY A 65 19.46 9.60 4.18
CA GLY A 65 19.84 8.21 4.45
C GLY A 65 18.72 7.38 5.08
N CYS A 66 17.52 7.94 5.27
CA CYS A 66 16.37 7.24 5.82
C CYS A 66 15.28 7.10 4.77
N VAL A 67 14.88 5.86 4.53
CA VAL A 67 13.71 5.53 3.73
C VAL A 67 12.77 4.74 4.64
N ILE A 68 11.63 5.34 4.96
CA ILE A 68 10.62 4.71 5.81
C ILE A 68 9.27 4.81 5.12
N ASP A 69 8.80 3.66 4.65
CA ASP A 69 7.47 3.51 4.08
C ASP A 69 6.52 2.94 5.13
N ILE A 70 5.33 3.54 5.22
CA ILE A 70 4.28 3.11 6.14
C ILE A 70 3.07 2.66 5.33
N ALA A 71 2.64 1.43 5.56
CA ALA A 71 1.40 0.91 4.99
C ALA A 71 0.51 0.34 6.09
N VAL A 72 -0.77 0.69 6.03
CA VAL A 72 -1.82 0.08 6.87
C VAL A 72 -2.82 -0.65 5.96
N PHE A 73 -3.24 -1.84 6.36
CA PHE A 73 -4.28 -2.62 5.67
C PHE A 73 -5.03 -3.50 6.66
N ASN A 74 -6.34 -3.28 6.80
CA ASN A 74 -7.23 -4.02 7.71
C ASN A 74 -6.69 -4.09 9.15
N GLY A 75 -6.16 -2.97 9.65
CA GLY A 75 -5.56 -2.84 10.97
C GLY A 75 -4.13 -3.38 11.12
N ASP A 76 -3.58 -4.05 10.11
CA ASP A 76 -2.16 -4.43 10.13
C ASP A 76 -1.29 -3.27 9.65
N ILE A 77 -0.21 -2.99 10.39
CA ILE A 77 0.79 -1.98 10.06
C ILE A 77 2.04 -2.67 9.51
N LEU A 78 2.53 -2.16 8.39
CA LEU A 78 3.87 -2.38 7.87
C LEU A 78 4.67 -1.09 7.97
N VAL A 79 5.87 -1.19 8.53
CA VAL A 79 6.91 -0.15 8.43
C VAL A 79 8.12 -0.79 7.75
N SER A 80 8.49 -0.32 6.56
CA SER A 80 9.55 -0.89 5.73
C SER A 80 10.57 0.15 5.25
N GLY A 81 11.68 -0.32 4.70
CA GLY A 81 12.76 0.50 4.16
C GLY A 81 14.04 0.34 4.96
N HIS A 82 14.79 1.42 5.14
CA HIS A 82 16.07 1.39 5.83
C HIS A 82 16.40 2.68 6.59
N VAL A 83 17.34 2.54 7.51
CA VAL A 83 17.96 3.63 8.28
C VAL A 83 19.47 3.43 8.31
N PRO A 84 20.28 4.49 8.46
CA PRO A 84 21.73 4.40 8.29
C PRO A 84 22.45 3.76 9.48
N THR A 85 21.82 3.72 10.66
CA THR A 85 22.46 3.21 11.88
C THR A 85 21.53 2.34 12.73
N THR A 86 22.13 1.44 13.51
CA THR A 86 21.43 0.62 14.50
C THR A 86 20.73 1.48 15.55
N GLU A 87 21.34 2.57 15.99
CA GLU A 87 20.73 3.50 16.95
C GLU A 87 19.40 4.07 16.43
N MET A 88 19.35 4.44 15.14
CA MET A 88 18.12 4.92 14.51
C MET A 88 17.07 3.82 14.41
N LYS A 89 17.47 2.58 14.10
CA LYS A 89 16.56 1.43 14.07
C LYS A 89 15.97 1.14 15.46
N GLU A 90 16.78 1.19 16.52
CA GLU A 90 16.29 1.02 17.88
C GLU A 90 15.39 2.16 18.32
N LYS A 91 15.71 3.39 17.94
CA LYS A 91 14.85 4.55 18.20
C LYS A 91 13.50 4.42 17.49
N LEU A 92 13.49 3.91 16.26
CA LEU A 92 12.27 3.59 15.54
C LEU A 92 11.46 2.53 16.28
N ASN A 93 12.09 1.44 16.73
CA ASN A 93 11.43 0.39 17.54
C ASN A 93 10.76 0.97 18.78
N ARG A 94 11.46 1.83 19.54
CA ARG A 94 10.93 2.49 20.74
C ARG A 94 9.73 3.40 20.44
N ARG A 95 9.66 3.99 19.24
CA ARG A 95 8.52 4.81 18.80
C ARG A 95 7.33 3.95 18.42
N LEU A 96 7.57 2.92 17.62
CA LEU A 96 6.53 1.99 17.19
C LEU A 96 5.89 1.25 18.37
N ALA A 97 6.66 0.94 19.41
CA ALA A 97 6.16 0.33 20.65
C ALA A 97 5.10 1.17 21.39
N LYS A 98 5.01 2.48 21.12
CA LYS A 98 4.01 3.38 21.72
C LYS A 98 2.71 3.46 20.92
N VAL A 99 2.70 2.95 19.69
CA VAL A 99 1.50 2.91 18.86
C VAL A 99 0.56 1.83 19.41
N ASN A 100 -0.74 2.10 19.41
CA ASN A 100 -1.77 1.18 19.89
C ASN A 100 -2.96 1.12 18.92
N GLY A 101 -3.85 0.15 19.14
CA GLY A 101 -5.07 -0.02 18.35
C GLY A 101 -4.87 -0.69 16.98
N TYR A 102 -3.69 -1.28 16.73
CA TYR A 102 -3.43 -2.08 15.54
C TYR A 102 -3.72 -3.56 15.79
N ARG A 103 -3.96 -4.31 14.71
CA ARG A 103 -4.13 -5.77 14.72
C ARG A 103 -2.78 -6.48 14.80
N ARG A 104 -1.85 -6.13 13.90
CA ARG A 104 -0.46 -6.60 13.90
C ARG A 104 0.47 -5.47 13.46
N LEU A 105 1.71 -5.45 13.95
CA LEU A 105 2.74 -4.51 13.53
C LEU A 105 3.96 -5.25 13.02
N PHE A 106 4.29 -5.04 11.76
CA PHE A 106 5.45 -5.61 11.09
C PHE A 106 6.49 -4.50 10.87
N ASN A 107 7.55 -4.50 11.68
CA ASN A 107 8.71 -3.66 11.43
C ASN A 107 9.73 -4.42 10.57
N GLN A 108 9.89 -3.99 9.32
CA GLN A 108 10.81 -4.54 8.32
C GLN A 108 11.90 -3.54 7.94
N VAL A 109 12.13 -2.50 8.75
CA VAL A 109 13.22 -1.55 8.52
C VAL A 109 14.57 -2.20 8.79
N GLN A 110 15.48 -2.06 7.83
CA GLN A 110 16.84 -2.60 7.91
C GLN A 110 17.87 -1.49 8.17
N VAL A 111 19.06 -1.88 8.64
CA VAL A 111 20.18 -0.93 8.70
C VAL A 111 20.91 -1.02 7.38
N ARG A 112 20.93 0.08 6.62
CA ARG A 112 21.56 0.17 5.30
C ARG A 112 22.01 1.60 5.06
N THR A 113 23.12 1.77 4.37
CA THR A 113 23.71 3.08 4.04
C THR A 113 23.57 3.43 2.56
N GLU A 114 23.11 2.49 1.73
CA GLU A 114 22.89 2.68 0.30
C GLU A 114 21.61 3.47 0.04
N GLU A 115 21.61 4.29 -1.00
CA GLU A 115 20.41 5.01 -1.43
C GLU A 115 19.36 4.04 -1.99
N SER A 116 18.09 4.28 -1.68
CA SER A 116 16.99 3.50 -2.25
C SER A 116 16.75 3.89 -3.71
N ASN A 117 16.57 2.90 -4.58
CA ASN A 117 16.10 3.12 -5.93
C ASN A 117 14.56 3.13 -5.99
N LEU A 118 13.97 4.25 -5.60
CA LEU A 118 12.51 4.45 -5.55
C LEU A 118 11.83 4.23 -6.90
N MET A 119 12.52 4.52 -8.01
CA MET A 119 12.00 4.29 -9.36
C MET A 119 11.88 2.80 -9.66
N LEU A 120 12.91 2.02 -9.32
CA LEU A 120 12.90 0.57 -9.46
C LEU A 120 11.80 -0.06 -8.58
N ASP A 121 11.68 0.35 -7.32
CA ASP A 121 10.66 -0.16 -6.40
C ASP A 121 9.23 0.15 -6.90
N SER A 122 9.02 1.36 -7.44
CA SER A 122 7.75 1.75 -8.06
C SER A 122 7.44 0.92 -9.30
N TRP A 123 8.45 0.63 -10.11
CA TRP A 123 8.33 -0.20 -11.31
C TRP A 123 8.02 -1.66 -11.00
N ILE A 124 8.71 -2.27 -10.02
CA ILE A 124 8.40 -3.60 -9.49
C ILE A 124 6.95 -3.65 -9.02
N THR A 125 6.54 -2.67 -8.21
CA THR A 125 5.17 -2.58 -7.68
C THR A 125 4.14 -2.48 -8.81
N ALA A 126 4.41 -1.66 -9.82
CA ALA A 126 3.52 -1.48 -10.97
C ALA A 126 3.41 -2.77 -11.81
N LYS A 127 4.51 -3.49 -12.06
CA LYS A 127 4.51 -4.78 -12.75
C LYS A 127 3.64 -5.80 -12.05
N ILE A 128 3.86 -6.01 -10.74
CA ILE A 128 3.08 -6.98 -9.95
C ILE A 128 1.60 -6.61 -9.95
N ARG A 129 1.28 -5.32 -9.74
CA ARG A 129 -0.11 -4.86 -9.80
C ARG A 129 -0.73 -5.08 -11.17
N GLY A 130 0.00 -4.78 -12.25
CA GLY A 130 -0.46 -5.00 -13.62
C GLY A 130 -0.79 -6.47 -13.89
N GLN A 131 0.07 -7.39 -13.45
CA GLN A 131 -0.18 -8.84 -13.57
C GLN A 131 -1.43 -9.27 -12.79
N MET A 132 -1.61 -8.75 -11.57
CA MET A 132 -2.82 -9.04 -10.78
C MET A 132 -4.08 -8.49 -11.42
N PHE A 133 -4.03 -7.30 -12.01
CA PHE A 133 -5.17 -6.72 -12.73
C PHE A 133 -5.54 -7.50 -13.99
N ALA A 134 -4.59 -8.24 -14.58
CA ALA A 134 -4.82 -9.05 -15.77
C ALA A 134 -5.29 -10.49 -15.47
N ASP A 135 -5.29 -10.92 -14.20
CA ASP A 135 -5.76 -12.24 -13.79
C ASP A 135 -7.11 -12.12 -13.06
N ASP A 136 -8.19 -12.48 -13.76
CA ASP A 136 -9.58 -12.40 -13.27
C ASP A 136 -9.85 -13.25 -12.02
N SER A 137 -8.97 -14.19 -11.68
CA SER A 137 -9.12 -15.01 -10.47
C SER A 137 -8.62 -14.31 -9.19
N ILE A 138 -7.95 -13.17 -9.32
CA ILE A 138 -7.38 -12.40 -8.23
C ILE A 138 -8.25 -11.16 -8.03
N ASP A 139 -8.75 -10.93 -6.81
CA ASP A 139 -9.30 -9.61 -6.45
C ASP A 139 -8.14 -8.68 -6.08
N PRO A 140 -7.78 -7.67 -6.90
CA PRO A 140 -6.64 -6.82 -6.61
C PRO A 140 -6.86 -5.95 -5.36
N LYS A 141 -8.12 -5.74 -4.94
CA LYS A 141 -8.45 -4.95 -3.73
C LYS A 141 -8.23 -5.72 -2.45
N ALA A 142 -8.19 -7.06 -2.51
CA ALA A 142 -7.95 -7.91 -1.36
C ALA A 142 -6.48 -7.90 -0.90
N PHE A 143 -5.58 -7.33 -1.72
CA PHE A 143 -4.17 -7.24 -1.47
C PHE A 143 -3.70 -5.79 -1.39
N LYS A 144 -2.72 -5.53 -0.53
CA LYS A 144 -1.88 -4.33 -0.56
C LYS A 144 -0.43 -4.73 -0.77
N ILE A 145 0.15 -4.20 -1.83
CA ILE A 145 1.56 -4.41 -2.19
C ILE A 145 2.35 -3.14 -1.90
N VAL A 146 3.47 -3.32 -1.23
CA VAL A 146 4.50 -2.31 -1.00
C VAL A 146 5.83 -2.92 -1.43
N THR A 147 6.63 -2.17 -2.17
CA THR A 147 8.02 -2.56 -2.47
C THR A 147 8.93 -1.50 -1.87
N SER A 148 9.96 -1.92 -1.16
CA SER A 148 10.95 -1.03 -0.57
C SER A 148 12.29 -1.75 -0.53
N ASP A 149 13.31 -1.12 -1.13
CA ASP A 149 14.64 -1.68 -1.36
C ASP A 149 14.60 -3.06 -2.05
N GLN A 150 13.83 -3.19 -3.13
CA GLN A 150 13.61 -4.42 -3.90
C GLN A 150 12.98 -5.59 -3.10
N VAL A 151 12.51 -5.32 -1.88
CA VAL A 151 11.75 -6.29 -1.08
C VAL A 151 10.27 -6.02 -1.27
N VAL A 152 9.53 -7.02 -1.72
CA VAL A 152 8.08 -6.96 -1.90
C VAL A 152 7.39 -7.45 -0.63
N TYR A 153 6.52 -6.62 -0.09
CA TYR A 153 5.67 -6.92 1.05
C TYR A 153 4.23 -7.11 0.58
N LEU A 154 3.71 -8.31 0.78
CA LEU A 154 2.34 -8.68 0.41
C LEU A 154 1.46 -8.71 1.65
N MET A 155 0.54 -7.76 1.76
CA MET A 155 -0.48 -7.69 2.82
C MET A 155 -1.83 -8.07 2.24
N GLY A 156 -2.69 -8.70 3.04
CA GLY A 156 -4.01 -9.11 2.56
C GLY A 156 -4.74 -10.04 3.51
N ASP A 157 -6.06 -9.99 3.49
CA ASP A 157 -6.93 -11.04 4.02
C ASP A 157 -7.55 -11.74 2.79
N VAL A 158 -7.10 -12.95 2.47
CA VAL A 158 -7.26 -13.55 1.13
C VAL A 158 -7.45 -15.05 1.17
N HIS A 159 -7.93 -15.64 0.07
CA HIS A 159 -7.93 -17.10 -0.10
C HIS A 159 -6.52 -17.62 -0.40
N LYS A 160 -6.24 -18.86 -0.02
CA LYS A 160 -4.90 -19.45 -0.14
C LYS A 160 -4.48 -19.57 -1.62
N GLU A 161 -5.42 -19.93 -2.49
CA GLU A 161 -5.21 -20.10 -3.92
C GLU A 161 -4.83 -18.77 -4.57
N GLN A 162 -5.54 -17.68 -4.24
CA GLN A 162 -5.22 -16.34 -4.73
C GLN A 162 -3.85 -15.88 -4.23
N ALA A 163 -3.56 -16.12 -2.94
CA ALA A 163 -2.28 -15.76 -2.36
C ALA A 163 -1.10 -16.45 -3.02
N GLU A 164 -1.21 -17.76 -3.30
CA GLU A 164 -0.14 -18.52 -3.97
C GLU A 164 0.18 -17.93 -5.34
N LYS A 165 -0.85 -17.55 -6.12
CA LYS A 165 -0.66 -16.85 -7.40
C LYS A 165 0.09 -15.53 -7.23
N VAL A 166 -0.37 -14.65 -6.33
CA VAL A 166 0.27 -13.34 -6.11
C VAL A 166 1.70 -13.49 -5.58
N ILE A 167 1.95 -14.47 -4.71
CA ILE A 167 3.29 -14.78 -4.22
C ILE A 167 4.21 -15.19 -5.37
N ASN A 168 3.73 -16.02 -6.30
CA ASN A 168 4.52 -16.45 -7.45
C ASN A 168 4.77 -15.30 -8.43
N MET A 169 3.76 -14.50 -8.76
CA MET A 169 3.92 -13.28 -9.56
C MET A 169 5.00 -12.36 -8.99
N ALA A 170 4.96 -12.12 -7.67
CA ALA A 170 5.97 -11.29 -6.99
C ALA A 170 7.37 -11.92 -7.04
N ARG A 171 7.50 -13.25 -6.91
CA ARG A 171 8.80 -13.95 -6.96
C ARG A 171 9.40 -14.00 -8.36
N GLU A 172 8.57 -14.08 -9.39
CA GLU A 172 8.98 -14.17 -10.79
C GLU A 172 9.23 -12.78 -11.41
N THR A 173 8.81 -11.70 -10.74
CA THR A 173 9.08 -10.34 -11.18
C THR A 173 10.57 -10.04 -11.08
N SER A 174 11.15 -9.56 -12.19
CA SER A 174 12.57 -9.15 -12.25
C SER A 174 12.91 -8.14 -11.17
N ASP A 175 14.16 -8.22 -10.68
CA ASP A 175 14.73 -7.31 -9.68
C ASP A 175 14.12 -7.44 -8.26
N VAL A 176 13.18 -8.38 -8.05
CA VAL A 176 12.70 -8.71 -6.71
C VAL A 176 13.75 -9.55 -5.98
N VAL A 177 14.27 -9.02 -4.87
CA VAL A 177 15.28 -9.71 -4.06
C VAL A 177 14.63 -10.64 -3.03
N ARG A 178 13.47 -10.25 -2.50
CA ARG A 178 12.78 -11.02 -1.45
C ARG A 178 11.30 -10.70 -1.42
N VAL A 179 10.49 -11.70 -1.13
CA VAL A 179 9.04 -11.55 -0.89
C VAL A 179 8.73 -11.87 0.58
N VAL A 180 8.12 -10.92 1.27
CA VAL A 180 7.67 -11.05 2.67
C VAL A 180 6.15 -11.10 2.69
N LYS A 181 5.62 -12.15 3.32
CA LYS A 181 4.18 -12.46 3.34
C LYS A 181 3.56 -12.01 4.66
N MET A 182 2.60 -11.11 4.58
CA MET A 182 1.78 -10.59 5.68
C MET A 182 0.30 -10.89 5.39
N LEU A 183 0.05 -12.11 4.93
CA LEU A 183 -1.26 -12.56 4.50
C LEU A 183 -1.99 -13.26 5.66
N LYS A 184 -3.30 -13.08 5.73
CA LYS A 184 -4.21 -13.88 6.52
C LYS A 184 -5.06 -14.71 5.56
N TYR A 185 -5.11 -16.01 5.79
CA TYR A 185 -5.90 -16.91 4.95
C TYR A 185 -7.31 -17.08 5.52
N PHE A 186 -8.32 -16.92 4.67
CA PHE A 186 -9.67 -17.40 4.98
C PHE A 186 -9.74 -18.88 4.68
N THR A 187 -10.19 -19.67 5.65
CA THR A 187 -10.61 -21.06 5.44
C THR A 187 -12.13 -21.06 5.53
N TYR A 188 -12.83 -21.60 4.53
CA TYR A 188 -14.25 -21.87 4.69
C TYR A 188 -14.41 -22.88 5.84
N GLN A 189 -15.15 -22.49 6.89
CA GLN A 189 -15.71 -23.49 7.79
C GLN A 189 -16.98 -23.99 7.12
N ASP A 190 -16.93 -25.22 6.62
CA ASP A 190 -18.11 -25.91 6.13
C ASP A 190 -18.99 -26.23 7.34
N ASN A 191 -20.05 -25.43 7.53
CA ASN A 191 -21.05 -25.67 8.58
C ASN A 191 -22.08 -26.73 8.12
N SER A 192 -21.65 -27.78 7.44
CA SER A 192 -22.45 -28.98 7.18
C SER A 192 -22.24 -30.02 8.29
N VAL A 193 -22.59 -29.64 9.53
CA VAL A 193 -22.94 -30.62 10.55
C VAL A 193 -24.12 -30.08 11.35
N GLY A 194 -25.29 -30.68 11.13
CA GLY A 194 -26.56 -30.37 11.78
C GLY A 194 -27.71 -30.95 10.99
#